data_AF-A0A837JCY6-F1
#
_entry.id   AF-A0A837JCY6-F1
#
_cell.length_a   1.000
_cell.length_b   1.000
_cell.length_c   1.000
_cell.angle_alpha   90.00
_cell.angle_beta   90.00
_cell.angle_gamma   90.00
#
_symmetry.space_group_name_H-M   'P 1'
#
loop_
_entity.id
_entity.type
_entity.pdbx_description
1 polymer ?
#
loop_
_entity_poly.entity_id
_entity_poly.type
_entity_poly.pdbx_seq_one_letter_code
_entity_poly.pdbx_strand_id
1 'polypeptide(L)'
;MQDKLIEKFENDVKKRSRVMRFLLALDQLGNVLFWNGSQDETISSHIHRRIEKGTATWFDKKLCCLLKKIEDNHCAKSIGE
;
A
#
# COMPACT_ATOMS: atom_id res chain seq x y z
N MET A 1 19.17 -10.18 5.85
CA MET A 1 17.77 -10.00 5.36
C MET A 1 16.84 -9.59 6.49
N GLN A 2 16.92 -10.24 7.65
CA GLN A 2 16.21 -9.82 8.87
C GLN A 2 16.56 -8.39 9.29
N ASP A 3 17.84 -8.00 9.24
CA ASP A 3 18.27 -6.64 9.66
C ASP A 3 17.59 -5.53 8.84
N LYS A 4 17.37 -5.74 7.54
CA LYS A 4 16.67 -4.79 6.66
C LYS A 4 15.18 -4.65 7.02
N LEU A 5 14.55 -5.72 7.50
CA LEU A 5 13.15 -5.68 7.93
C LEU A 5 13.01 -4.94 9.26
N ILE A 6 13.91 -5.21 10.21
CA ILE A 6 13.95 -4.50 11.49
C ILE A 6 14.21 -3.01 11.24
N GLU A 7 15.18 -2.68 10.38
CA GLU A 7 15.48 -1.30 10.00
C GLU A 7 14.26 -0.59 9.36
N LYS A 8 13.47 -1.30 8.53
CA LYS A 8 12.21 -0.75 8.00
C LYS A 8 11.26 -0.37 9.14
N PHE A 9 10.99 -1.28 10.07
CA PHE A 9 10.08 -1.04 11.17
C PHE A 9 10.52 0.11 12.08
N GLU A 10 11.82 0.19 12.40
CA GLU A 10 12.37 1.31 13.16
C GLU A 10 12.23 2.64 12.42
N ASN A 11 12.48 2.65 11.11
CA ASN A 11 12.31 3.83 10.27
C ASN A 11 10.84 4.26 10.19
N ASP A 12 9.88 3.35 10.12
CA ASP A 12 8.45 3.67 10.09
C ASP A 12 8.00 4.33 11.39
N VAL A 13 8.50 3.85 12.54
CA VAL A 13 8.23 4.48 13.84
C VAL A 13 8.87 5.87 13.94
N LYS A 14 10.10 6.02 13.43
CA LYS A 14 10.88 7.26 13.50
C LYS A 14 10.36 8.35 12.55
N LYS A 15 9.93 7.98 11.33
CA LYS A 15 9.57 8.92 10.25
C LYS A 15 8.07 9.19 10.16
N ARG A 16 7.20 8.28 10.62
CA ARG A 16 5.74 8.41 10.47
C ARG A 16 5.06 8.67 11.81
N SER A 17 4.14 9.64 11.81
CA SER A 17 3.29 9.92 12.97
C SER A 17 2.41 8.70 13.33
N ARG A 18 1.92 8.64 14.56
CA ARG A 18 1.00 7.57 14.98
C ARG A 18 -0.27 7.53 14.13
N VAL A 19 -0.80 8.71 13.76
CA VAL A 19 -1.98 8.84 12.89
C VAL A 19 -1.69 8.25 11.51
N MET A 20 -0.54 8.57 10.92
CA MET A 20 -0.17 8.02 9.60
C MET A 20 -0.04 6.50 9.65
N ARG A 21 0.61 5.95 10.68
CA ARG A 21 0.72 4.50 10.87
C ARG A 21 -0.63 3.83 11.09
N PHE A 22 -1.54 4.48 11.80
CA PHE A 22 -2.92 4.00 11.96
C PHE A 22 -3.67 3.97 10.63
N LEU A 23 -3.56 5.03 9.81
CA LEU A 23 -4.16 5.06 8.47
C LEU A 23 -3.60 3.96 7.56
N LEU A 24 -2.30 3.68 7.63
CA LEU A 24 -1.68 2.58 6.89
C LEU A 24 -2.21 1.21 7.34
N ALA A 25 -2.35 1.00 8.65
CA ALA A 25 -2.93 -0.24 9.17
C ALA A 25 -4.39 -0.41 8.72
N LEU A 26 -5.16 0.68 8.62
CA LEU A 26 -6.52 0.63 8.05
C LEU A 26 -6.52 0.31 6.55
N ASP A 27 -5.55 0.83 5.80
CA ASP A 27 -5.41 0.52 4.38
C ASP A 27 -5.06 -0.96 4.17
N GLN A 28 -4.10 -1.50 4.93
CA GLN A 28 -3.76 -2.93 4.97
C GLN A 28 -4.96 -3.80 5.39
N LEU A 29 -5.73 -3.37 6.38
CA LEU A 29 -6.97 -4.05 6.76
C LEU A 29 -7.96 -4.11 5.58
N GLY A 30 -8.13 -2.99 4.86
CA GLY A 30 -8.96 -2.95 3.68
C GLY A 30 -8.47 -3.88 2.56
N ASN A 31 -7.15 -4.05 2.39
CA ASN A 31 -6.59 -5.01 1.44
C ASN A 31 -6.99 -6.45 1.77
N VAL A 32 -6.94 -6.82 3.06
CA VAL A 32 -7.40 -8.14 3.52
C VAL A 32 -8.90 -8.31 3.27
N LEU A 33 -9.72 -7.32 3.66
CA LEU A 33 -11.18 -7.43 3.59
C LEU A 33 -11.74 -7.43 2.16
N PHE A 34 -11.19 -6.62 1.26
CA PHE A 34 -11.79 -6.39 -0.06
C PHE A 34 -11.02 -7.04 -1.22
N TRP A 35 -9.72 -7.27 -1.07
CA TRP A 35 -8.87 -7.87 -2.12
C TRP A 35 -8.32 -9.25 -1.77
N ASN A 36 -8.63 -9.79 -0.58
CA ASN A 36 -8.04 -11.03 -0.07
C ASN A 36 -6.49 -11.01 -0.18
N GLY A 37 -5.91 -9.83 0.06
CA GLY A 37 -4.47 -9.60 0.02
C GLY A 37 -3.77 -9.94 1.33
N SER A 38 -2.43 -9.82 1.34
CA SER A 38 -1.64 -9.99 2.56
C SER A 38 -1.91 -8.86 3.55
N GLN A 39 -1.89 -9.16 4.86
CA GLN A 39 -1.96 -8.15 5.92
C GLN A 39 -0.77 -7.18 5.93
N ASP A 40 0.34 -7.57 5.30
CA ASP A 40 1.55 -6.75 5.19
C ASP A 40 1.59 -5.91 3.91
N GLU A 41 0.46 -5.84 3.19
CA GLU A 41 0.34 -5.14 1.92
C GLU A 41 -0.86 -4.18 1.93
N THR A 42 -0.63 -2.95 1.49
CA THR A 42 -1.61 -1.89 1.25
C THR A 42 -2.46 -2.15 0.00
N ILE A 43 -3.66 -1.57 -0.05
CA ILE A 43 -4.54 -1.65 -1.23
C ILE A 43 -3.83 -1.05 -2.45
N SER A 44 -3.15 0.07 -2.26
CA SER A 44 -2.44 0.78 -3.32
C SER A 44 -1.28 -0.05 -3.89
N SER A 45 -0.47 -0.71 -3.03
CA SER A 45 0.56 -1.66 -3.45
C SER A 45 -0.04 -2.84 -4.22
N HIS A 46 -1.09 -3.45 -3.67
CA HIS A 46 -1.76 -4.60 -4.27
C HIS A 46 -2.26 -4.27 -5.68
N ILE A 47 -2.96 -3.14 -5.82
CA ILE A 47 -3.49 -2.66 -7.09
C ILE A 47 -2.35 -2.42 -8.09
N HIS A 48 -1.27 -1.75 -7.67
CA HIS A 48 -0.14 -1.50 -8.54
C HIS A 48 0.46 -2.80 -9.09
N ARG A 49 0.69 -3.79 -8.21
CA ARG A 49 1.19 -5.11 -8.62
C ARG A 49 0.24 -5.83 -9.59
N ARG A 50 -1.08 -5.68 -9.42
CA ARG A 50 -2.06 -6.23 -10.37
C ARG A 50 -2.03 -5.51 -11.72
N ILE A 51 -1.78 -4.20 -11.74
CA ILE A 51 -1.61 -3.41 -12.96
C ILE A 51 -0.38 -3.91 -13.72
N GLU A 52 0.76 -4.07 -13.03
CA GLU A 52 2.00 -4.59 -13.63
C GLU A 52 1.83 -6.02 -14.16
N LYS A 53 1.09 -6.87 -13.44
CA LYS A 53 0.76 -8.25 -13.87
C LYS A 53 -0.31 -8.32 -14.96
N GLY A 54 -0.91 -7.20 -15.38
CA GLY A 54 -2.00 -7.19 -16.36
C GLY A 54 -3.32 -7.79 -15.87
N THR A 55 -3.47 -8.00 -14.56
CA THR A 55 -4.66 -8.63 -13.93
C THR A 55 -5.55 -7.64 -13.19
N ALA A 56 -5.25 -6.34 -13.27
CA ALA A 56 -6.04 -5.28 -12.66
C ALA A 56 -7.40 -5.13 -13.34
N THR A 57 -8.45 -5.08 -12.52
CA THR A 57 -9.81 -4.75 -12.95
C THR A 57 -9.94 -3.28 -13.34
N TRP A 58 -11.05 -2.93 -13.99
CA TRP A 58 -11.38 -1.53 -14.26
C TRP A 58 -11.52 -0.70 -12.98
N PHE A 59 -12.00 -1.32 -11.89
CA PHE A 59 -12.14 -0.67 -10.58
C PHE A 59 -10.78 -0.36 -9.97
N ASP A 60 -9.83 -1.30 -10.01
CA ASP A 60 -8.45 -1.10 -9.55
C ASP A 60 -7.79 0.10 -10.26
N LYS A 61 -7.96 0.17 -11.59
CA LYS A 61 -7.45 1.28 -12.39
C LYS A 61 -8.11 2.62 -12.02
N LYS A 62 -9.43 2.62 -11.79
CA LYS A 62 -10.17 3.82 -11.39
C LYS A 62 -9.75 4.30 -10.00
N LEU A 63 -9.61 3.40 -9.04
CA LEU A 63 -9.15 3.70 -7.70
C LEU A 63 -7.71 4.24 -7.72
N CYS A 64 -6.81 3.62 -8.49
CA CYS A 64 -5.45 4.12 -8.61
C CYS A 64 -5.38 5.51 -9.28
N CYS A 65 -6.23 5.78 -10.28
CA CYS A 65 -6.35 7.12 -10.87
C CYS A 65 -6.89 8.16 -9.87
N LEU A 66 -7.80 7.77 -8.97
CA LEU A 66 -8.32 8.66 -7.92
C LEU A 66 -7.24 8.98 -6.89
N LEU A 67 -6.49 7.95 -6.45
CA LEU A 67 -5.37 8.12 -5.52
C LEU A 67 -4.24 8.97 -6.12
N LYS A 68 -4.00 8.84 -7.44
CA LYS A 68 -3.02 9.68 -8.15
C LYS A 68 -3.34 11.18 -8.09
N LYS A 69 -4.61 11.56 -7.93
CA LYS A 69 -5.01 12.97 -7.77
C LYS A 69 -4.70 13.53 -6.39
N ILE A 70 -4.56 12.67 -5.38
CA ILE A 70 -4.20 13.06 -4.01
C ILE A 70 -2.68 13.17 -3.90
N GLU A 71 -1.97 12.18 -4.45
CA GLU A 71 -0.51 12.18 -4.51
C GLU A 71 -0.04 11.61 -5.85
N ASP A 72 0.83 12.34 -6.55
CA ASP A 72 1.40 11.87 -7.80
C ASP A 72 2.13 10.54 -7.60
N ASN A 73 1.77 9.56 -8.44
CA ASN A 73 2.27 8.18 -8.44
C ASN A 73 2.08 7.43 -7.11
N HIS A 74 1.02 7.76 -6.35
CA HIS A 74 0.71 7.14 -5.05
C HIS A 74 0.80 5.60 -5.05
N CYS A 75 0.17 4.92 -6.01
CA CYS A 75 0.16 3.45 -6.06
C CYS A 75 1.56 2.85 -6.31
N ALA A 76 2.40 3.50 -7.12
CA ALA A 76 3.75 3.03 -7.41
C ALA A 76 4.70 3.27 -6.23
N LYS A 77 4.50 4.39 -5.51
CA LYS A 77 5.28 4.70 -4.29
C LYS A 77 4.93 3.78 -3.12
N SER A 78 3.74 3.21 -3.13
CA SER A 78 3.27 2.32 -2.06
C SER A 78 3.77 0.88 -2.23
N ILE A 79 4.53 0.54 -3.29
CA ILE A 79 5.02 -0.83 -3.48
C ILE A 79 5.85 -1.28 -2.26
N GLY A 80 5.40 -2.36 -1.62
CA GLY A 80 6.08 -2.94 -0.45
C GLY A 80 5.65 -2.35 0.90
N GLU A 81 4.63 -1.49 0.89
CA GLU A 81 3.85 -1.06 2.05
C GLU A 81 2.65 -1.96 2.30
#